data_AF-F3FXX2-F1
#
_entry.id   AF-F3FXX2-F1
#
_cell.length_a   1.000
_cell.length_b   1.000
_cell.length_c   1.000
_cell.angle_alpha   90.00
_cell.angle_beta   90.00
_cell.angle_gamma   90.00
#
_symmetry.space_group_name_H-M   'P 1'
#
loop_
_entity.id
_entity.type
_entity.pdbx_description
1 polymer ?
#
loop_
_entity_poly.entity_id
_entity_poly.type
_entity_poly.pdbx_seq_one_letter_code
_entity_poly.pdbx_strand_id
1 'polypeptide(L)' 'ANRLAHYLIDLGVKTDERIALCLHRGPERLVAMLAVLKAGAAYVPLDPTYPTERLGYLL' A
#
# COMPACT_ATOMS: atom_id res chain seq x y z
N ALA A 1 6.03 10.28 -4.26
CA ALA A 1 4.90 10.05 -3.32
C ALA A 1 3.64 10.81 -3.73
N ASN A 2 3.64 12.15 -3.86
CA ASN A 2 2.40 12.94 -4.11
C ASN A 2 1.62 12.49 -5.35
N ARG A 3 2.28 12.29 -6.51
CA ARG A 3 1.60 11.80 -7.71
C ARG A 3 0.90 10.46 -7.49
N LEU A 4 1.55 9.54 -6.76
CA LEU A 4 0.97 8.26 -6.42
C LEU A 4 -0.18 8.42 -5.41
N ALA A 5 -0.08 9.33 -4.45
CA ALA A 5 -1.16 9.62 -3.51
C ALA A 5 -2.41 10.14 -4.23
N HIS A 6 -2.26 11.08 -5.17
CA HIS A 6 -3.36 11.56 -6.00
C HIS A 6 -3.95 10.44 -6.86
N TYR A 7 -3.12 9.61 -7.47
CA TYR A 7 -3.59 8.44 -8.21
C TYR A 7 -4.40 7.47 -7.33
N LEU A 8 -3.97 7.22 -6.09
CA LEU A 8 -4.72 6.39 -5.14
C LEU A 8 -6.08 7.03 -4.79
N ILE A 9 -6.12 8.34 -4.59
CA ILE A 9 -7.37 9.08 -4.34
C ILE A 9 -8.31 9.00 -5.56
N ASP A 10 -7.78 9.13 -6.77
CA ASP A 10 -8.55 9.01 -8.03
C ASP A 10 -9.11 7.60 -8.22
N LEU A 11 -8.42 6.57 -7.70
CA LEU A 11 -8.91 5.20 -7.63
C LEU A 11 -9.96 4.97 -6.53
N GLY A 12 -10.25 6.00 -5.72
CA GLY A 12 -11.30 5.97 -4.71
C GLY A 12 -10.83 5.66 -3.29
N VAL A 13 -9.52 5.63 -3.03
CA VAL A 13 -8.99 5.45 -1.66
C VAL A 13 -9.52 6.56 -0.76
N LYS A 14 -10.07 6.17 0.40
CA LYS A 14 -10.58 7.09 1.42
C LYS A 14 -9.69 7.14 2.64
N THR A 15 -9.86 8.20 3.43
CA THR A 15 -9.25 8.32 4.75
C THR A 15 -9.62 7.12 5.62
N ASP A 16 -8.68 6.67 6.45
CA ASP A 16 -8.81 5.51 7.36
C ASP A 16 -8.96 4.14 6.67
N GLU A 17 -8.87 4.06 5.34
CA GLU A 17 -8.79 2.77 4.65
C GLU A 17 -7.42 2.10 4.83
N ARG A 18 -7.41 0.76 4.74
CA ARG A 18 -6.19 -0.06 4.83
C ARG A 18 -5.76 -0.48 3.43
N ILE A 19 -4.56 -0.10 3.03
CA ILE A 19 -3.99 -0.41 1.71
C ILE A 19 -2.83 -1.39 1.87
N ALA A 20 -2.98 -2.59 1.31
CA ALA A 20 -1.93 -3.59 1.30
C ALA A 20 -0.78 -3.20 0.36
N LEU A 21 0.46 -3.26 0.85
CA LEU A 21 1.68 -3.03 0.08
C LEU A 21 2.50 -4.31 -0.01
N CYS A 22 2.37 -5.02 -1.14
CA CYS A 22 3.13 -6.23 -1.43
C CYS A 22 4.33 -5.90 -2.31
N LEU A 23 5.40 -5.37 -1.68
CA LEU A 23 6.60 -4.90 -2.36
C LEU A 23 7.86 -5.42 -1.66
N HIS A 24 8.86 -5.79 -2.47
CA HIS A 24 10.21 -6.10 -1.98
C HIS A 24 10.83 -4.88 -1.27
N ARG A 25 11.90 -5.10 -0.51
CA ARG A 25 12.67 -4.00 0.10
C ARG A 25 13.32 -3.17 -1.02
N GLY A 26 13.09 -1.85 -0.98
CA GLY A 26 13.58 -0.93 -2.00
C GLY A 26 12.97 0.47 -1.86
N PRO A 27 13.47 1.45 -2.63
CA PRO A 27 12.96 2.82 -2.60
C PRO A 27 11.48 2.91 -2.99
N GLU A 28 11.00 2.04 -3.89
CA GLU A 28 9.60 1.98 -4.32
C GLU A 28 8.66 1.72 -3.15
N ARG A 29 9.07 0.86 -2.21
CA ARG A 29 8.29 0.57 -0.99
C ARG A 29 8.15 1.79 -0.09
N LEU A 30 9.21 2.59 0.05
CA LEU A 30 9.14 3.84 0.81
C LEU A 30 8.25 4.87 0.12
N VAL A 31 8.36 4.97 -1.21
CA VAL A 31 7.50 5.87 -2.01
C VAL A 31 6.03 5.49 -1.87
N ALA A 32 5.71 4.19 -1.91
CA ALA A 32 4.36 3.67 -1.75
C ALA A 32 3.81 3.90 -0.34
N MET A 33 4.62 3.62 0.69
CA MET A 33 4.26 3.90 2.09
C MET A 33 3.89 5.36 2.31
N LEU A 34 4.73 6.28 1.81
CA LEU A 34 4.47 7.72 1.89
C LEU A 34 3.24 8.14 1.06
N ALA A 35 2.98 7.48 -0.06
CA ALA A 35 1.81 7.80 -0.89
C ALA A 35 0.51 7.40 -0.19
N VAL A 36 0.45 6.23 0.45
CA VAL A 36 -0.71 5.76 1.23
C VAL A 36 -0.99 6.73 2.40
N LEU A 37 0.05 7.08 3.17
CA LEU A 37 -0.10 8.03 4.27
C LEU A 37 -0.58 9.42 3.79
N LYS A 38 -0.10 9.88 2.64
CA LYS A 38 -0.55 11.16 2.05
C LYS A 38 -1.96 11.11 1.49
N ALA A 39 -2.47 9.92 1.14
CA ALA A 39 -3.86 9.72 0.76
C ALA A 39 -4.81 9.68 1.98
N GLY A 40 -4.28 9.76 3.22
CA GLY A 40 -5.06 9.67 4.45
C GLY A 40 -5.35 8.24 4.90
N ALA A 41 -4.73 7.25 4.25
CA ALA A 41 -4.93 5.84 4.51
C ALA A 41 -3.79 5.23 5.32
N ALA A 42 -4.03 4.05 5.90
CA ALA A 42 -3.02 3.24 6.58
C ALA A 42 -2.48 2.17 5.64
N TYR A 43 -1.15 1.95 5.64
CA TYR A 43 -0.56 0.88 4.85
C TYR A 43 -0.46 -0.42 5.66
N VAL A 44 -0.64 -1.56 4.98
CA VAL A 44 -0.44 -2.90 5.54
C VAL A 44 0.70 -3.56 4.79
N PRO A 45 1.89 -3.77 5.40
CA PRO A 45 3.00 -4.40 4.71
C PRO A 45 2.73 -5.88 4.50
N LEU A 46 2.77 -6.33 3.24
CA LEU A 46 2.76 -7.73 2.87
C LEU A 46 4.14 -8.14 2.34
N ASP A 47 4.62 -9.30 2.76
CA ASP A 47 5.86 -9.86 2.25
C ASP A 47 5.57 -10.68 0.98
N PRO A 48 6.05 -10.28 -0.21
CA PRO A 48 5.82 -11.02 -1.45
C PRO A 48 6.46 -12.42 -1.44
N THR A 49 7.37 -12.70 -0.50
CA THR A 49 7.95 -14.04 -0.34
C THR A 49 6.99 -15.03 0.32
N TYR A 50 5.88 -14.57 0.88
CA TYR A 50 4.87 -15.45 1.45
C TYR A 50 4.11 -16.22 0.35
N PRO A 51 3.77 -17.50 0.61
CA PRO A 51 2.88 -18.24 -0.29
C PRO A 51 1.57 -17.50 -0.50
N THR A 52 1.01 -17.59 -1.70
CA THR A 52 -0.24 -16.90 -2.09
C THR A 52 -1.39 -17.20 -1.12
N GLU A 53 -1.48 -18.42 -0.62
CA GLU A 53 -2.49 -18.82 0.38
C GLU A 53 -2.38 -18.00 1.68
N ARG A 54 -1.14 -17.74 2.16
CA ARG A 54 -0.90 -16.90 3.33
C ARG A 54 -1.23 -15.44 3.07
N LEU A 55 -0.98 -14.95 1.85
CA LEU A 55 -1.39 -13.60 1.46
C LEU A 55 -2.92 -13.47 1.40
N GLY A 56 -3.62 -14.50 0.91
CA GLY A 56 -5.08 -14.55 0.87
C GLY A 56 -5.74 -14.54 2.25
N TYR A 57 -5.12 -15.15 3.26
CA TYR A 57 -5.60 -15.08 4.64
C TYR A 57 -5.49 -13.68 5.28
N LEU A 58 -4.58 -12.83 4.78
CA LEU A 58 -4.29 -11.51 5.34
C LEU A 58 -5.10 -10.37 4.69
N LEU A 59 -5.76 -10.63 3.55
CA LEU A 59 -6.53 -9.69 2.75
C LEU A 59 -8.03 -9.84 2.99
#